data_AF-A0A830ERR3-F1
#
_entry.id   AF-A0A830ERR3-F1
#
_cell.length_a   1.000
_cell.length_b   1.000
_cell.length_c   1.000
_cell.angle_alpha   90.00
_cell.angle_beta   90.00
_cell.angle_gamma   90.00
#
_symmetry.space_group_name_H-M   'P 1'
#
loop_
_entity.id
_entity.type
_entity.pdbx_description
1 polymer ?
#
loop_
_entity_poly.entity_id
_entity_poly.type
_entity_poly.pdbx_seq_one_letter_code
_entity_poly.pdbx_strand_id
1 'polypeptide(L)'
;MTPQPTVGEIVAITTIDSDPLLLVSSASDDHVTGVLLADLPTGPLRRLQASNPDTATRRQLAQTINRTDDRTSFTVPHTDYALVERDSSRPNPFAGGEN
;
A
#
# COMPACT_ATOMS: atom_id res chain seq x y z
N MET A 1 8.33 -15.32 -11.44
CA MET A 1 8.43 -13.85 -11.50
C MET A 1 7.21 -13.29 -10.81
N THR A 2 7.36 -12.82 -9.57
CA THR A 2 6.31 -12.03 -8.92
C THR A 2 6.27 -10.67 -9.61
N PRO A 3 5.11 -10.22 -10.09
CA PRO A 3 4.99 -8.92 -10.74
C PRO A 3 5.42 -7.83 -9.76
N GLN A 4 6.28 -6.91 -10.21
CA GLN A 4 6.62 -5.74 -9.41
C GLN A 4 5.38 -4.87 -9.22
N PRO A 5 5.07 -4.42 -8.00
CA PRO A 5 3.97 -3.51 -7.76
C PRO A 5 4.33 -2.15 -8.34
N THR A 6 3.32 -1.50 -8.88
CA THR A 6 3.40 -0.16 -9.42
C THR A 6 3.10 0.85 -8.33
N VAL A 7 3.54 2.10 -8.50
CA VAL A 7 3.10 3.21 -7.65
C VAL A 7 1.56 3.20 -7.59
N GLY A 8 0.99 3.42 -6.41
CA GLY A 8 -0.46 3.40 -6.17
C GLY A 8 -1.06 2.01 -5.92
N GLU A 9 -0.29 0.93 -6.08
CA GLU A 9 -0.69 -0.40 -5.62
C GLU A 9 -0.45 -0.57 -4.11
N ILE A 10 -1.15 -1.53 -3.52
CA ILE A 10 -1.07 -1.84 -2.10
C ILE A 10 -0.50 -3.24 -1.92
N VAL A 11 0.53 -3.32 -1.10
CA VAL A 11 1.19 -4.58 -0.74
C VAL A 11 1.04 -4.81 0.76
N ALA A 12 0.88 -6.06 1.17
CA ALA A 12 0.92 -6.45 2.57
C ALA A 12 2.33 -6.95 2.89
N ILE A 13 2.91 -6.45 3.98
CA ILE A 13 4.21 -6.90 4.44
C ILE A 13 4.02 -8.23 5.16
N THR A 14 4.45 -9.34 4.55
CA THR A 14 4.16 -10.70 5.05
C THR A 14 5.11 -11.13 6.18
N THR A 15 6.14 -10.35 6.47
CA THR A 15 7.07 -10.61 7.58
C THR A 15 6.63 -10.05 8.91
N ILE A 16 5.64 -9.18 8.91
CA ILE A 16 5.04 -8.66 10.13
C ILE A 16 3.75 -9.44 10.35
N ASP A 17 3.60 -10.01 11.55
CA ASP A 17 2.46 -10.87 11.92
C ASP A 17 1.08 -10.22 11.72
N SER A 18 1.02 -8.88 11.76
CA SER A 18 -0.19 -8.10 11.49
C SER A 18 -0.45 -7.81 10.01
N ASP A 19 0.40 -8.29 9.10
CA ASP A 19 0.31 -8.07 7.66
C ASP A 19 0.01 -6.60 7.28
N PRO A 20 0.79 -5.63 7.77
CA PRO A 20 0.49 -4.23 7.61
C PRO A 20 0.50 -3.86 6.14
N LEU A 21 -0.52 -3.11 5.75
CA LEU A 21 -0.73 -2.68 4.38
C LEU A 21 0.13 -1.46 4.08
N LEU A 22 0.88 -1.52 2.99
CA LEU A 22 1.79 -0.50 2.51
C LEU A 22 1.28 0.02 1.16
N LEU A 23 1.02 1.32 1.07
CA LEU A 23 0.73 1.99 -0.18
C LEU A 23 2.05 2.32 -0.89
N VAL A 24 2.29 1.70 -2.06
CA VAL A 24 3.52 1.87 -2.83
C VAL A 24 3.57 3.29 -3.40
N SER A 25 4.60 4.05 -3.01
CA SER A 25 4.88 5.37 -3.59
C SER A 25 6.01 5.33 -4.61
N SER A 26 6.90 4.36 -4.49
CA SER A 26 8.01 4.11 -5.42
C SER A 26 8.33 2.62 -5.40
N ALA A 27 8.67 2.06 -6.56
CA ALA A 27 9.09 0.67 -6.68
C ALA A 27 10.44 0.63 -7.43
N SER A 28 11.39 -0.12 -6.87
CA SER A 28 12.66 -0.47 -7.49
C SER A 28 12.72 -1.97 -7.78
N ASP A 29 13.76 -2.38 -8.49
CA ASP A 29 13.99 -3.79 -8.86
C ASP A 29 14.07 -4.73 -7.65
N ASP A 30 14.66 -4.23 -6.56
CA ASP A 30 14.94 -5.02 -5.35
C ASP A 30 13.97 -4.75 -4.18
N HIS A 31 13.43 -3.53 -4.10
CA HIS A 31 12.61 -3.10 -2.97
C HIS A 31 11.52 -2.11 -3.40
N VAL A 32 10.50 -2.02 -2.56
CA VAL A 32 9.41 -1.05 -2.70
C VAL A 32 9.46 -0.08 -1.55
N THR A 33 9.18 1.19 -1.84
CA THR A 33 9.08 2.24 -0.83
C THR A 33 7.67 2.79 -0.83
N GLY A 34 7.05 2.82 0.34
CA GLY A 34 5.67 3.21 0.50
C GLY A 34 5.39 3.84 1.85
N VAL A 35 4.11 4.05 2.13
CA VAL A 35 3.63 4.54 3.42
C VAL A 35 2.63 3.55 3.98
N LEU A 36 2.73 3.26 5.27
CA LEU A 36 1.83 2.35 5.95
C LEU A 36 0.41 2.93 6.00
N LEU A 37 -0.59 2.14 5.61
CA LEU A 37 -2.00 2.50 5.75
C LEU A 37 -2.40 2.68 7.22
N ALA A 38 -1.73 1.99 8.15
CA ALA A 38 -1.99 2.15 9.58
C ALA A 38 -1.61 3.55 10.12
N ASP A 39 -0.62 4.21 9.50
CA ASP A 39 -0.18 5.57 9.85
C ASP A 39 -1.03 6.66 9.16
N LEU A 40 -1.75 6.27 8.12
CA LEU A 40 -2.61 7.18 7.38
C LEU A 40 -3.87 7.55 8.19
N PRO A 41 -4.15 8.84 8.42
CA PRO A 41 -5.46 9.34 8.82
C PRO A 41 -6.60 8.75 7.99
N THR A 42 -7.74 8.58 8.65
CA THR A 42 -8.97 8.03 8.07
C THR A 42 -9.48 8.81 6.86
N GLY A 43 -9.17 10.10 6.73
CA GLY A 43 -9.51 10.92 5.56
C GLY A 43 -8.91 10.39 4.25
N PRO A 44 -7.57 10.38 4.09
CA PRO A 44 -6.92 9.82 2.91
C PRO A 44 -7.18 8.31 2.73
N LEU A 45 -7.30 7.52 3.81
CA LEU A 45 -7.73 6.11 3.71
C LEU A 45 -9.11 5.96 3.06
N ARG A 46 -10.08 6.78 3.49
CA ARG A 46 -11.44 6.73 2.95
C ARG A 46 -11.49 7.13 1.48
N ARG A 47 -10.66 8.10 1.05
CA ARG A 47 -10.49 8.40 -0.39
C ARG A 47 -9.86 7.23 -1.15
N LEU A 48 -8.82 6.61 -0.59
CA LEU A 48 -8.16 5.45 -1.19
C LEU A 48 -9.14 4.27 -1.39
N GLN A 49 -9.98 4.02 -0.38
CA GLN A 49 -11.05 3.02 -0.41
C GLN A 49 -12.15 3.38 -1.41
N ALA A 50 -12.60 4.63 -1.42
CA ALA A 50 -13.68 5.10 -2.29
C ALA A 50 -13.28 5.14 -3.78
N SER A 51 -11.98 5.22 -4.09
CA SER A 51 -11.50 5.30 -5.47
C SER A 51 -11.55 3.98 -6.25
N ASN A 52 -11.99 2.85 -5.67
CA ASN A 52 -11.96 1.52 -6.30
C ASN A 52 -10.55 1.24 -6.93
N PRO A 53 -10.25 0.26 -7.81
CA PRO A 53 -8.90 0.03 -8.31
C PRO A 53 -8.50 1.06 -9.38
N ASP A 54 -8.85 2.33 -9.20
CA ASP A 54 -8.34 3.41 -10.03
C ASP A 54 -6.88 3.70 -9.63
N THR A 55 -5.97 2.98 -10.28
CA THR A 55 -4.52 3.10 -10.05
C THR A 55 -4.04 4.55 -10.21
N ALA A 56 -4.68 5.36 -11.07
CA ALA A 56 -4.31 6.76 -11.26
C ALA A 56 -4.60 7.62 -10.01
N THR A 57 -5.78 7.50 -9.42
CA THR A 57 -6.16 8.23 -8.22
C THR A 57 -5.34 7.77 -7.01
N ARG A 58 -5.08 6.46 -6.89
CA ARG A 58 -4.21 5.94 -5.84
C ARG A 58 -2.77 6.41 -5.99
N ARG A 59 -2.24 6.47 -7.21
CA ARG A 59 -0.91 7.06 -7.49
C ARG A 59 -0.83 8.52 -7.08
N GLN A 60 -1.87 9.29 -7.40
CA GLN A 60 -1.90 10.70 -7.03
C GLN A 60 -1.99 10.87 -5.52
N LEU A 61 -2.78 10.03 -4.84
CA LEU A 61 -2.87 10.02 -3.39
C LEU A 61 -1.53 9.61 -2.76
N ALA A 62 -0.90 8.53 -3.21
CA ALA A 62 0.40 8.06 -2.74
C ALA A 62 1.48 9.14 -2.87
N GLN A 63 1.54 9.83 -4.01
CA GLN A 63 2.45 10.95 -4.23
C GLN A 63 2.15 12.15 -3.34
N THR A 64 0.87 12.48 -3.12
CA THR A 64 0.45 13.55 -2.22
C THR A 64 0.81 13.24 -0.76
N ILE A 65 0.60 11.99 -0.37
CA ILE A 65 0.93 11.43 0.94
C ILE A 65 2.45 11.47 1.16
N ASN A 66 3.23 10.99 0.20
CA ASN A 66 4.70 10.94 0.29
C ASN A 66 5.32 12.34 0.29
N ARG A 67 4.73 13.32 -0.40
CA ARG A 67 5.15 14.73 -0.35
C ARG A 67 4.92 15.37 1.02
N THR A 68 4.04 14.81 1.84
CA THR A 68 3.85 15.29 3.21
C THR A 68 5.08 14.88 4.02
N ASP A 69 6.03 15.82 4.17
CA ASP A 69 7.37 15.65 4.78
C ASP A 69 7.35 15.01 6.18
N ASP A 70 6.20 15.06 6.86
CA ASP A 70 6.00 14.49 8.19
C ASP A 70 5.87 12.95 8.19
N ARG A 71 5.74 12.30 7.02
CA ARG A 71 5.49 10.86 6.97
C ARG A 71 6.71 10.00 6.77
N THR A 72 6.83 9.02 7.65
CA THR A 72 7.85 7.98 7.58
C THR A 72 7.54 7.04 6.42
N SER A 73 8.40 7.04 5.42
CA SER A 73 8.37 6.05 4.34
C SER A 73 8.98 4.73 4.83
N PHE A 74 8.38 3.62 4.43
CA PHE A 74 8.86 2.28 4.72
C PHE A 74 9.38 1.65 3.44
N THR A 75 10.60 1.13 3.51
CA THR A 75 11.23 0.37 2.43
C THR A 75 11.19 -1.11 2.77
N VAL A 76 10.64 -1.90 1.85
CA VAL A 76 10.39 -3.33 2.04
C VAL A 76 10.97 -4.09 0.84
N PRO A 77 11.76 -5.15 1.05
CA PRO A 77 12.31 -5.94 -0.05
C PRO A 77 11.23 -6.76 -0.78
N HIS A 78 11.47 -7.07 -2.05
CA HIS A 78 10.55 -7.80 -2.92
C HIS A 78 10.16 -9.20 -2.42
N THR A 79 11.00 -9.80 -1.58
CA THR A 79 10.77 -11.12 -0.96
C THR A 79 9.78 -11.05 0.22
N ASP A 80 9.51 -9.85 0.72
CA ASP A 80 8.96 -9.61 2.05
C ASP A 80 7.51 -9.10 2.04
N TYR A 81 6.90 -9.05 0.86
CA TYR A 81 5.53 -8.61 0.71
C TYR A 81 4.72 -9.46 -0.28
N ALA A 82 3.41 -9.41 -0.12
CA ALA A 82 2.44 -9.96 -1.04
C ALA A 82 1.55 -8.85 -1.62
N LEU A 83 1.26 -8.93 -2.92
CA LEU A 83 0.35 -8.00 -3.61
C LEU A 83 -1.10 -8.30 -3.20
N VAL A 84 -1.69 -7.41 -2.40
CA VAL A 84 -3.03 -7.64 -1.81
C VAL A 84 -4.12 -7.69 -2.88
N GLU A 85 -3.96 -6.94 -3.97
CA GLU A 85 -4.93 -6.90 -5.07
C GLU A 85 -4.89 -8.14 -5.97
N ARG A 86 -3.77 -8.89 -5.97
CA ARG A 86 -3.64 -10.18 -6.68
C ARG A 86 -3.80 -11.38 -5.77
N ASP A 87 -3.79 -11.16 -4.46
CA ASP A 87 -4.05 -12.18 -3.48
C ASP A 87 -5.55 -12.48 -3.47
N SER A 88 -5.98 -13.38 -4.35
CA SER A 88 -7.37 -13.85 -4.45
C SER A 88 -7.91 -14.45 -3.14
N SER A 89 -7.05 -14.63 -2.13
CA SER A 89 -7.38 -15.09 -0.79
C SER A 89 -7.83 -13.96 0.15
N ARG A 90 -7.67 -12.67 -0.21
CA ARG A 90 -8.15 -11.53 0.58
C ARG A 90 -9.34 -10.83 -0.11
N PRO A 91 -10.60 -11.17 0.26
CA PRO A 91 -11.79 -10.61 -0.40
C PRO A 91 -12.00 -9.10 -0.15
N ASN A 92 -11.34 -8.52 0.86
CA ASN A 92 -11.36 -7.08 1.12
C ASN A 92 -9.94 -6.57 1.45
N PRO A 93 -9.17 -6.07 0.46
CA PRO A 93 -7.83 -5.50 0.69
C PRO A 93 -7.82 -4.31 1.66
N PHE A 94 -8.98 -3.74 1.96
CA PHE A 94 -9.16 -2.54 2.79
C PHE A 94 -9.99 -2.75 4.05
N ALA A 95 -10.42 -3.97 4.36
CA ALA A 95 -11.13 -4.23 5.61
C ALA A 95 -10.12 -4.26 6.77
N GLY A 96 -9.53 -3.10 7.06
CA GLY A 96 -9.00 -2.83 8.38
C GLY A 96 -10.19 -2.85 9.35
N GLY A 97 -10.25 -3.93 10.13
CA GLY A 97 -11.16 -4.21 11.25
C GLY A 97 -12.41 -3.34 11.37
N GLU A 98 -13.56 -3.88 10.99
CA GLU A 98 -14.82 -3.45 11.59
C GLU A 98 -14.90 -4.06 12.99
N ASN A 99 -14.69 -3.25 14.02
CA ASN A 99 -15.19 -3.50 15.37
C ASN A 99 -15.41 -2.17 16.10
#